data_AF-A0A6A3AQG9-F1
#
_entry.id   AF-A0A6A3AQG9-F1
#
_cell.length_a   1.000
_cell.length_b   1.000
_cell.length_c   1.000
_cell.angle_alpha   90.00
_cell.angle_beta   90.00
_cell.angle_gamma   90.00
#
_symmetry.space_group_name_H-M   'P 1'
#
loop_
_entity.id
_entity.type
_entity.pdbx_description
1 polymer ?
#
loop_
_entity_poly.entity_id
_entity_poly.type
_entity_poly.pdbx_seq_one_letter_code
_entity_poly.pdbx_strand_id
1 'polypeptide(L)'
;MPHNHESNQVVYTGTHDNDTIQGWWSNLMEQERNSSQVLKYLNITEKDEISWALIQAAVASIAQTAVITMQDVLGLDGSARMNIPATQSYGSSVVHYGNWSWGIPNSISFDTLETEALRLRDMISMNGRM
;
A
#
# COMPACT_ATOMS: atom_id res chain seq x y z
N MET A 1 -3.72 9.92 -10.95
CA MET A 1 -4.88 10.22 -10.09
C MET A 1 -6.07 9.42 -10.60
N PRO A 2 -6.90 8.85 -9.73
CA PRO A 2 -7.97 7.93 -10.13
C PRO A 2 -8.92 8.41 -11.25
N HIS A 3 -9.25 9.70 -11.31
CA HIS A 3 -10.10 10.26 -12.39
C HIS A 3 -9.47 10.25 -13.79
N ASN A 4 -8.17 9.96 -13.90
CA ASN A 4 -7.45 9.85 -15.17
C ASN A 4 -7.14 8.39 -15.54
N HIS A 5 -7.63 7.41 -14.76
CA HIS A 5 -7.43 6.00 -15.10
C HIS A 5 -8.34 5.63 -16.27
N GLU A 6 -7.96 4.60 -17.02
CA GLU A 6 -8.71 4.04 -18.15
C GLU A 6 -9.13 2.60 -17.85
N SER A 7 -10.13 2.06 -18.57
CA SER A 7 -10.63 0.71 -18.31
C SER A 7 -9.58 -0.36 -18.58
N ASN A 8 -8.82 -0.29 -19.68
CA ASN A 8 -7.79 -1.27 -20.03
C ASN A 8 -6.45 -0.98 -19.33
N GLN A 9 -6.46 -0.88 -18.00
CA GLN A 9 -5.30 -0.62 -17.16
C GLN A 9 -5.28 -1.54 -15.93
N VAL A 10 -4.09 -1.64 -15.33
CA VAL A 10 -3.89 -2.22 -14.01
C VAL A 10 -3.49 -1.11 -13.05
N VAL A 11 -4.28 -0.89 -12.01
CA VAL A 11 -3.96 0.04 -10.93
C VAL A 11 -3.30 -0.73 -9.78
N TYR A 12 -2.24 -0.14 -9.21
CA TYR A 12 -1.54 -0.66 -8.04
C TYR A 12 -1.62 0.37 -6.92
N THR A 13 -1.72 -0.07 -5.65
CA THR A 13 -1.40 0.81 -4.52
C THR A 13 0.09 1.16 -4.52
N GLY A 14 0.91 0.17 -4.83
CA GLY A 14 2.34 0.22 -5.04
C GLY A 14 2.83 -1.11 -5.60
N THR A 15 4.08 -1.14 -6.04
CA THR A 15 4.77 -2.36 -6.48
C THR A 15 5.76 -2.81 -5.40
N HIS A 16 6.45 -3.93 -5.63
CA HIS A 16 7.51 -4.39 -4.74
C HIS A 16 8.70 -3.41 -4.62
N ASP A 17 8.87 -2.50 -5.59
CA ASP A 17 9.93 -1.47 -5.58
C ASP A 17 9.54 -0.23 -4.78
N ASN A 18 8.25 -0.08 -4.46
CA ASN A 18 7.76 1.02 -3.64
C ASN A 18 7.87 0.67 -2.16
N ASP A 19 7.88 1.72 -1.31
CA ASP A 19 7.67 1.53 0.13
C ASP A 19 6.23 1.06 0.38
N THR A 20 5.94 0.55 1.57
CA THR A 20 4.55 0.32 1.99
C THR A 20 3.81 1.66 2.05
N ILE A 21 2.48 1.67 1.96
CA ILE A 21 1.73 2.92 2.08
C ILE A 21 2.05 3.61 3.41
N GLN A 22 2.13 2.86 4.52
CA GLN A 22 2.49 3.45 5.82
C GLN A 22 3.92 3.99 5.84
N GLY A 23 4.89 3.25 5.28
CA GLY A 23 6.28 3.68 5.20
C GLY A 23 6.42 4.97 4.39
N TRP A 24 5.82 4.99 3.20
CA TRP A 24 5.77 6.18 2.34
C TRP A 24 5.12 7.37 3.06
N TRP A 25 3.95 7.17 3.68
CA TRP A 25 3.22 8.23 4.35
C TRP A 25 4.00 8.80 5.54
N SER A 26 4.62 7.92 6.33
CA SER A 26 5.41 8.27 7.52
C SER A 26 6.68 9.07 7.17
N ASN A 27 7.25 8.83 5.99
CA ASN A 27 8.46 9.49 5.51
C ASN A 27 8.22 10.87 4.88
N LEU A 28 6.96 11.26 4.59
CA LEU A 28 6.64 12.62 4.15
C LEU A 28 6.91 13.63 5.27
N MET A 29 7.48 14.80 4.94
CA MET A 29 7.62 15.87 5.92
C MET A 29 6.23 16.31 6.41
N GLU A 30 6.12 16.71 7.68
CA GLU A 30 4.83 17.07 8.30
C GLU A 30 4.07 18.16 7.52
N GLN A 31 4.79 19.14 6.95
CA GLN A 31 4.20 20.17 6.10
C GLN A 31 3.66 19.62 4.77
N GLU A 32 4.33 18.64 4.19
CA GLU A 32 3.93 17.97 2.96
C GLU A 32 2.71 17.07 3.19
N ARG A 33 2.62 16.46 4.38
CA ARG A 33 1.51 15.61 4.79
C ARG A 33 0.22 16.40 5.04
N ASN A 34 0.30 17.45 5.87
CA ASN A 34 -0.81 18.33 6.20
C ASN A 34 -1.32 19.12 4.99
N SER A 35 -0.42 19.45 4.06
CA SER A 35 -0.77 20.11 2.80
C SER A 35 -1.03 19.13 1.65
N SER A 36 -0.96 17.82 1.92
CA SER A 36 -0.96 16.83 0.86
C SER A 36 -2.27 16.88 0.07
N GLN A 37 -2.13 16.88 -1.25
CA GLN A 37 -3.26 16.74 -2.15
C GLN A 37 -3.98 15.39 -1.94
N VAL A 38 -3.31 14.43 -1.30
CA VAL A 38 -3.80 13.08 -0.99
C VAL A 38 -4.99 13.15 -0.02
N LEU A 39 -4.85 13.81 1.14
CA LEU A 39 -5.95 13.94 2.12
C LEU A 39 -7.19 14.61 1.51
N LYS A 40 -6.96 15.68 0.73
CA LYS A 40 -8.03 16.42 0.05
C LYS A 40 -8.72 15.57 -1.02
N TYR A 41 -7.94 14.83 -1.80
CA TYR A 41 -8.47 14.01 -2.88
C TYR A 41 -9.26 12.81 -2.36
N LEU A 42 -8.78 12.17 -1.29
CA LEU A 42 -9.43 11.03 -0.66
C LEU A 42 -10.55 11.44 0.30
N ASN A 43 -10.67 12.73 0.62
CA ASN A 43 -11.59 13.27 1.61
C ASN A 43 -11.43 12.61 2.99
N ILE A 44 -10.18 12.52 3.47
CA ILE A 44 -9.80 11.96 4.77
C ILE A 44 -8.92 12.94 5.56
N THR A 45 -8.64 12.62 6.82
CA THR A 45 -7.76 13.35 7.74
C THR A 45 -6.53 12.51 8.12
N GLU A 46 -5.55 13.11 8.80
CA GLU A 46 -4.37 12.36 9.29
C GLU A 46 -4.69 11.30 10.35
N LYS A 47 -5.90 11.31 10.92
CA LYS A 47 -6.37 10.31 11.88
C LYS A 47 -6.86 9.03 11.21
N ASP A 48 -7.14 9.09 9.92
CA ASP A 48 -7.66 7.97 9.15
C ASP A 48 -6.54 7.02 8.70
N GLU A 49 -6.90 5.77 8.45
CA GLU A 49 -5.95 4.74 8.02
C GLU A 49 -5.58 4.92 6.54
N ILE A 50 -4.48 5.61 6.28
CA ILE A 50 -4.02 5.94 4.92
C ILE A 50 -3.90 4.71 4.01
N SER A 51 -3.46 3.56 4.54
CA SER A 51 -3.32 2.31 3.79
C SER A 51 -4.66 1.85 3.22
N TRP A 52 -5.68 1.79 4.08
CA TRP A 52 -7.01 1.38 3.67
C TRP A 52 -7.72 2.41 2.80
N ALA A 53 -7.44 3.70 3.00
CA ALA A 53 -7.98 4.75 2.13
C ALA A 53 -7.42 4.66 0.70
N LEU A 54 -6.13 4.39 0.53
CA LEU A 54 -5.52 4.18 -0.78
C LEU A 54 -5.91 2.85 -1.41
N ILE A 55 -6.08 1.79 -0.62
CA ILE A 55 -6.68 0.53 -1.08
C ILE A 55 -8.08 0.78 -1.64
N GLN A 56 -8.93 1.50 -0.90
CA GLN A 56 -10.28 1.83 -1.36
C GLN A 56 -10.25 2.63 -2.67
N ALA A 57 -9.34 3.60 -2.81
CA ALA A 57 -9.18 4.37 -4.04
C ALA A 57 -8.72 3.51 -5.24
N ALA A 58 -7.84 2.52 -5.02
CA ALA A 58 -7.43 1.57 -6.05
C ALA A 58 -8.59 0.66 -6.47
N VAL A 59 -9.33 0.11 -5.50
CA VAL A 59 -10.50 -0.74 -5.74
C VAL A 59 -11.64 0.04 -6.42
N ALA A 60 -11.83 1.32 -6.11
CA ALA A 60 -12.84 2.17 -6.73
C ALA A 60 -12.44 2.72 -8.12
N SER A 61 -11.22 2.47 -8.58
CA SER A 61 -10.77 2.90 -9.90
C SER A 61 -11.60 2.26 -11.03
N ILE A 62 -11.67 2.90 -12.20
CA ILE A 62 -12.23 2.28 -13.41
C ILE A 62 -11.30 1.26 -14.09
N ALA A 63 -10.04 1.16 -13.64
CA ALA A 63 -9.08 0.17 -14.15
C ALA A 63 -9.62 -1.25 -13.99
N GLN A 64 -9.50 -2.08 -15.03
CA GLN A 64 -10.03 -3.45 -15.05
C GLN A 64 -9.45 -4.29 -13.92
N THR A 65 -8.17 -4.11 -13.58
CA THR A 65 -7.51 -4.86 -12.50
C THR A 65 -6.95 -3.91 -11.46
N ALA A 66 -7.25 -4.18 -10.19
CA ALA A 66 -6.62 -3.52 -9.05
C ALA A 66 -5.74 -4.54 -8.30
N VAL A 67 -4.48 -4.20 -8.05
CA VAL A 67 -3.53 -5.03 -7.32
C VAL A 67 -3.07 -4.31 -6.06
N ILE A 68 -3.14 -5.01 -4.94
CA ILE A 68 -2.80 -4.49 -3.61
C ILE A 68 -1.69 -5.37 -3.05
N THR A 69 -0.68 -4.77 -2.42
CA THR A 69 0.39 -5.53 -1.77
C THR A 69 -0.09 -6.12 -0.44
N MET A 70 0.41 -7.29 -0.06
CA MET A 70 0.04 -7.90 1.23
C MET A 70 0.49 -7.05 2.42
N GLN A 71 1.60 -6.33 2.29
CA GLN A 71 2.08 -5.39 3.31
C GLN A 71 1.06 -4.29 3.60
N ASP A 72 0.41 -3.76 2.57
CA ASP A 72 -0.62 -2.72 2.72
C ASP A 72 -1.90 -3.26 3.36
N VAL A 73 -2.32 -4.48 3.01
CA VAL A 73 -3.47 -5.17 3.64
C VAL A 73 -3.22 -5.37 5.13
N LEU A 74 -1.99 -5.74 5.50
CA LEU A 74 -1.55 -5.90 6.89
C LEU A 74 -1.22 -4.56 7.59
N GLY A 75 -1.28 -3.43 6.88
CA GLY A 75 -0.98 -2.11 7.43
C GLY A 75 0.45 -1.94 7.96
N LEU A 76 1.43 -2.65 7.38
CA LEU A 76 2.81 -2.66 7.88
C LEU A 76 3.58 -1.39 7.51
N ASP A 77 4.52 -0.98 8.36
CA ASP A 77 5.40 0.16 8.12
C ASP A 77 6.53 -0.15 7.10
N GLY A 78 7.43 0.81 6.90
CA GLY A 78 8.51 0.70 5.91
C GLY A 78 9.54 -0.40 6.18
N SER A 79 9.55 -1.02 7.37
CA SER A 79 10.39 -2.20 7.65
C SER A 79 9.97 -3.43 6.83
N ALA A 80 8.73 -3.44 6.32
CA ALA A 80 8.18 -4.51 5.49
C ALA A 80 8.40 -4.29 3.97
N ARG A 81 9.13 -3.23 3.57
CA ARG A 81 9.42 -2.93 2.17
C ARG A 81 10.13 -4.11 1.49
N MET A 82 9.66 -4.50 0.31
CA MET A 82 10.19 -5.66 -0.41
C MET A 82 11.52 -5.36 -1.10
N ASN A 83 11.62 -4.23 -1.81
CA ASN A 83 12.84 -3.86 -2.53
C ASN A 83 13.08 -2.35 -2.49
N ILE A 84 14.34 -1.96 -2.35
CA ILE A 84 14.82 -0.59 -2.59
C ILE A 84 15.67 -0.65 -3.87
N PRO A 85 15.17 -0.15 -5.01
CA PRO A 85 15.92 -0.16 -6.27
C PRO A 85 17.31 0.46 -6.14
N ALA A 86 18.27 -0.08 -6.90
CA ALA A 86 19.67 0.38 -6.95
C ALA A 86 20.46 0.26 -5.63
N THR A 87 19.98 -0.50 -4.64
CA THR A 87 20.76 -0.89 -3.47
C THR A 87 21.40 -2.27 -3.70
N GLN A 88 22.71 -2.39 -3.43
CA GLN A 88 23.42 -3.66 -3.55
C GLN A 88 23.61 -4.30 -2.18
N SER A 89 23.46 -5.62 -2.11
CA SER A 89 23.67 -6.43 -0.91
C SER A 89 25.13 -6.83 -0.67
N TYR A 90 26.11 -6.24 -1.37
CA TYR A 90 27.52 -6.61 -1.26
C TYR A 90 28.42 -5.41 -0.94
N GLY A 91 29.14 -5.50 0.19
CA GLY A 91 30.24 -4.60 0.57
C GLY A 91 29.99 -3.82 1.87
N SER A 92 30.95 -3.87 2.79
CA SER A 92 30.87 -3.37 4.18
C SER A 92 30.86 -1.85 4.35
N SER A 93 30.23 -1.07 3.49
CA SER A 93 30.02 0.37 3.75
C SER A 93 28.73 0.85 3.09
N VAL A 94 27.78 1.20 3.95
CA VAL A 94 26.35 1.47 3.73
C VAL A 94 25.56 0.22 3.35
N VAL A 95 25.26 -0.53 4.40
CA VAL A 95 24.48 -1.76 4.36
C VAL A 95 22.99 -1.44 4.17
N HIS A 96 22.43 -1.83 3.03
CA HIS A 96 21.02 -2.20 2.92
C HIS A 96 20.94 -3.71 2.65
N TYR A 97 21.30 -4.55 3.64
CA TYR A 97 20.92 -5.97 3.61
C TYR A 97 19.40 -6.05 3.80
N GLY A 98 18.66 -6.76 2.94
CA GLY A 98 17.24 -7.05 3.19
C GLY A 98 16.25 -6.89 2.03
N ASN A 99 16.69 -6.56 0.80
CA ASN A 99 15.79 -6.69 -0.34
C ASN A 99 15.36 -8.16 -0.50
N TRP A 100 14.11 -8.38 -0.90
CA TRP A 100 13.53 -9.70 -1.17
C TRP A 100 13.47 -10.64 0.03
N SER A 101 13.70 -10.15 1.25
CA SER A 101 13.66 -10.97 2.47
C SER A 101 12.38 -10.82 3.28
N TRP A 102 11.46 -9.94 2.88
CA TRP A 102 10.18 -9.84 3.57
C TRP A 102 9.34 -11.11 3.35
N GLY A 103 8.84 -11.65 4.45
CA GLY A 103 7.80 -12.67 4.49
C GLY A 103 6.79 -12.32 5.57
N ILE A 104 5.60 -12.90 5.47
CA ILE A 104 4.58 -12.75 6.52
C ILE A 104 5.18 -13.24 7.85
N PRO A 105 5.18 -12.42 8.92
CA PRO A 105 5.71 -12.82 10.22
C PRO A 105 5.04 -14.11 10.72
N ASN A 106 5.82 -15.02 11.33
CA ASN A 106 5.30 -16.27 11.88
C ASN A 106 4.20 -16.08 12.95
N SER A 107 4.08 -14.87 13.51
CA SER A 107 3.00 -14.50 14.43
C SER A 107 1.65 -14.26 13.76
N ILE A 108 1.60 -14.18 12.42
CA ILE A 108 0.38 -13.93 11.64
C ILE A 108 0.02 -15.22 10.90
N SER A 109 -1.20 -15.72 11.13
CA SER A 109 -1.80 -16.81 10.35
C SER A 109 -2.90 -16.26 9.44
N PHE A 110 -3.15 -16.90 8.30
CA PHE A 110 -4.29 -16.51 7.46
C PHE A 110 -5.63 -16.66 8.17
N ASP A 111 -5.74 -17.63 9.10
CA ASP A 111 -6.95 -17.83 9.91
C ASP A 111 -7.24 -16.65 10.85
N THR A 112 -6.25 -15.81 11.14
CA THR A 112 -6.42 -14.62 11.99
C THR A 112 -6.78 -13.36 11.21
N LEU A 113 -6.81 -13.41 9.87
CA LEU A 113 -7.03 -12.26 8.99
C LEU A 113 -8.48 -12.10 8.51
N GLU A 114 -9.45 -12.61 9.29
CA GLU A 114 -10.86 -12.52 8.93
C GLU A 114 -11.32 -11.06 8.78
N THR A 115 -10.82 -10.16 9.62
CA THR A 115 -11.22 -8.74 9.60
C THR A 115 -10.77 -8.05 8.30
N GLU A 116 -9.52 -8.24 7.91
CA GLU A 116 -8.94 -7.72 6.67
C GLU A 116 -9.62 -8.34 5.45
N ALA A 117 -9.91 -9.65 5.48
CA ALA A 117 -10.61 -10.35 4.42
C ALA A 117 -12.05 -9.84 4.23
N LEU A 118 -12.80 -9.65 5.32
CA LEU A 118 -14.15 -9.08 5.29
C LEU A 118 -14.13 -7.65 4.74
N ARG A 119 -13.19 -6.82 5.21
CA ARG A 119 -13.05 -5.44 4.74
C ARG A 119 -12.72 -5.36 3.24
N LEU A 120 -11.81 -6.21 2.74
CA LEU A 120 -11.52 -6.32 1.32
C LEU A 120 -12.75 -6.78 0.53
N ARG A 121 -13.43 -7.84 0.99
CA ARG A 121 -14.63 -8.37 0.34
C ARG A 121 -15.72 -7.32 0.20
N ASP A 122 -15.95 -6.53 1.24
CA ASP A 122 -16.97 -5.50 1.23
C ASP A 122 -16.63 -4.41 0.20
N MET A 123 -15.37 -3.95 0.16
CA MET A 123 -14.92 -2.98 -0.86
C MET A 123 -15.00 -3.53 -2.28
N ILE A 124 -14.61 -4.79 -2.51
CA ILE A 124 -14.70 -5.47 -3.80
C ILE A 124 -16.15 -5.56 -4.27
N SER A 125 -17.06 -5.93 -3.37
CA SER A 125 -18.50 -6.04 -3.66
C SER A 125 -19.11 -4.68 -4.01
N MET A 126 -18.81 -3.64 -3.23
CA MET A 126 -19.33 -2.28 -3.45
C MET A 126 -18.87 -1.67 -4.80
N ASN A 127 -17.71 -2.10 -5.31
CA ASN A 127 -17.14 -1.59 -6.56
C ASN A 127 -17.32 -2.53 -7.76
N GLY A 128 -18.18 -3.56 -7.65
CA GLY A 128 -18.53 -4.44 -8.76
C GLY A 128 -17.38 -5.32 -9.26
N ARG A 129 -16.49 -5.75 -8.36
CA ARG A 129 -15.29 -6.57 -8.67
C ARG A 129 -15.39 -8.03 -8.18
N MET A 130 -16.58 -8.49 -7.82
CA MET A 130 -16.85 -9.88 -7.38
C MET A 130 -17.22 -10.79 -8.55
#